data_AF-A0A7S1CDN0-F1
#
_entry.id   AF-A0A7S1CDN0-F1
#
_cell.length_a   1.000
_cell.length_b   1.000
_cell.length_c   1.000
_cell.angle_alpha   90.00
_cell.angle_beta   90.00
_cell.angle_gamma   90.00
#
_symmetry.space_group_name_H-M   'P 1'
#
loop_
_entity.id
_entity.type
_entity.pdbx_description
1 polymer ?
#
loop_
_entity_poly.entity_id
_entity_poly.type
_entity_poly.pdbx_seq_one_letter_code
_entity_poly.pdbx_strand_id
1 'polypeptide(L)'
;AFDLLSAGAARYGVDAPTTLDIGGGFPGGDGFEGIAVKVRTEIDKLFPDDGSVNVIAEPGRFYVASSHTLAVAVIGRRLTYDGGVGDGAPGSGAHQRVFLSDGLYGTFNCLMYDHASAHPRVLMQAPAPPMARALSSAPAGAAAADAAAAEADAADVAKAVC
;
A
#
# COMPACT_ATOMS: atom_id res chain seq x y z
N ALA A 1 23.37 25.91 16.51
CA ALA A 1 22.51 25.16 17.45
C ALA A 1 23.35 24.41 18.48
N PHE A 2 24.46 23.82 18.05
CA PHE A 2 25.42 23.15 18.91
C PHE A 2 25.85 23.98 20.14
N ASP A 3 26.22 25.25 19.97
CA ASP A 3 26.62 26.12 21.10
C ASP A 3 25.55 26.25 22.18
N LEU A 4 24.27 26.29 21.80
CA LEU A 4 23.16 26.37 22.75
C LEU A 4 23.04 25.07 23.55
N LEU A 5 23.16 23.92 22.88
CA LEU A 5 23.13 22.61 23.52
C LEU A 5 24.31 22.41 24.46
N SER A 6 25.51 22.81 24.02
CA SER A 6 26.75 22.77 24.82
C SER A 6 26.69 23.70 26.03
N ALA A 7 26.16 24.92 25.86
CA ALA A 7 25.94 25.84 26.99
C ALA A 7 24.90 25.29 27.98
N GLY A 8 23.85 24.63 27.48
CA GLY A 8 22.88 23.92 28.30
C GLY A 8 23.53 22.78 29.10
N ALA A 9 24.31 21.93 28.43
CA ALA A 9 25.03 20.82 29.06
C ALA A 9 25.95 21.32 30.20
N ALA A 10 26.73 22.37 29.93
CA ALA A 10 27.58 23.01 30.93
C ALA A 10 26.80 23.56 32.12
N ARG A 11 25.63 24.18 31.88
CA ARG A 11 24.74 24.69 32.95
C ARG A 11 24.25 23.58 33.88
N TYR A 12 23.99 22.39 33.34
CA TYR A 12 23.49 21.24 34.12
C TYR A 12 24.61 20.30 34.60
N GLY A 13 25.88 20.62 34.32
CA GLY A 13 27.02 19.81 34.73
C GLY A 13 27.07 18.44 34.04
N VAL A 14 26.56 18.35 32.82
CA VAL A 14 26.62 17.15 31.98
C VAL A 14 27.54 17.39 30.78
N ASP A 15 28.05 16.32 30.19
CA ASP A 15 28.88 16.39 29.00
C ASP A 15 28.11 16.96 27.80
N ALA A 16 28.82 17.68 26.93
CA ALA A 16 28.24 18.17 25.69
C ALA A 16 27.79 16.99 24.81
N PRO A 17 26.62 17.08 24.15
CA PRO A 17 26.13 16.00 23.30
C PRO A 17 27.04 15.85 22.07
N THR A 18 27.50 14.62 21.83
CA THR A 18 28.38 14.27 20.71
C THR A 18 27.67 13.50 19.61
N THR A 19 26.36 13.23 19.74
CA THR A 19 25.57 12.49 18.74
C THR A 19 24.32 13.28 18.37
N LEU A 20 24.11 13.42 17.06
CA LEU A 20 22.89 13.98 16.47
C LEU A 20 22.13 12.86 15.78
N ASP A 21 20.93 12.56 16.28
CA ASP A 21 19.99 11.66 15.62
C ASP A 21 18.97 12.46 14.82
N ILE A 22 18.95 12.26 13.49
CA ILE A 22 18.00 12.91 12.58
C ILE A 22 16.70 12.11 12.38
N GLY A 23 16.59 10.96 13.03
CA GLY A 23 15.44 10.07 12.95
C GLY A 23 15.25 9.44 11.57
N GLY A 24 14.00 9.10 11.27
CA GLY A 24 13.60 8.43 10.03
C GLY A 24 12.65 9.28 9.16
N GLY A 25 11.64 8.63 8.58
CA GLY A 25 10.64 9.29 7.74
C GLY A 25 11.06 9.51 6.28
N PHE A 26 12.27 9.08 5.92
CA PHE A 26 12.75 9.09 4.53
C PHE A 26 11.84 8.21 3.63
N PRO A 27 11.45 8.69 2.44
CA PRO A 27 10.59 7.95 1.53
C PRO A 27 11.30 6.70 1.00
N GLY A 28 10.59 5.60 0.82
CA GLY A 28 11.12 4.38 0.18
C GLY A 28 10.97 4.34 -1.35
N GLY A 29 10.58 5.47 -1.94
CA GLY A 29 10.47 5.71 -3.38
C GLY A 29 11.14 7.05 -3.72
N ASP A 30 10.56 7.78 -4.66
CA ASP A 30 11.15 9.02 -5.16
C ASP A 30 11.23 10.14 -4.09
N GLY A 31 12.21 11.04 -4.25
CA GLY A 31 12.31 12.29 -3.48
C GLY A 31 13.29 12.27 -2.31
N PHE A 32 13.96 11.15 -2.03
CA PHE A 32 14.96 11.05 -0.97
C PHE A 32 16.12 12.04 -1.16
N GLU A 33 16.65 12.15 -2.38
CA GLU A 33 17.83 12.99 -2.69
C GLU A 33 17.60 14.45 -2.35
N GLY A 34 16.39 14.96 -2.66
CA GLY A 34 16.01 16.33 -2.34
C GLY A 34 15.94 16.60 -0.83
N ILE A 35 15.50 15.61 -0.06
CA ILE A 35 15.50 15.67 1.42
C ILE A 35 16.93 15.63 1.93
N ALA A 36 17.74 14.69 1.45
CA ALA A 36 19.12 14.51 1.89
C ALA A 36 19.98 15.76 1.68
N VAL A 37 19.83 16.44 0.53
CA VAL A 37 20.53 17.71 0.26
C VAL A 37 20.14 18.80 1.25
N LYS A 38 18.84 18.96 1.54
CA LYS A 38 18.35 19.97 2.50
C LYS A 38 18.80 19.67 3.92
N VAL A 39 18.68 18.40 4.35
CA VAL A 39 19.12 17.96 5.68
C VAL A 39 20.62 18.20 5.85
N ARG A 40 21.44 17.78 4.88
CA ARG A 40 22.89 18.05 4.90
C ARG A 40 23.20 19.54 5.01
N THR A 41 22.56 20.35 4.19
CA THR A 41 22.74 21.82 4.20
C THR A 41 22.42 22.43 5.56
N GLU A 42 21.40 21.94 6.28
CA GLU A 42 21.08 22.46 7.62
C GLU A 42 22.00 21.90 8.70
N ILE A 43 22.46 20.65 8.58
CA ILE A 43 23.45 20.09 9.50
C ILE A 43 24.74 20.90 9.45
N ASP A 44 25.27 21.16 8.24
CA ASP A 44 26.51 21.93 8.03
C ASP A 44 26.43 23.36 8.58
N LYS A 45 25.22 23.95 8.67
CA LYS A 45 24.99 25.27 9.26
C LYS A 45 24.87 25.25 10.78
N LEU A 46 24.26 24.21 11.33
CA LEU A 46 23.82 24.17 12.72
C LEU A 46 24.81 23.50 13.67
N PHE A 47 25.65 22.63 13.11
CA PHE A 47 26.64 21.81 13.81
C PHE A 47 28.02 21.98 13.14
N PRO A 48 29.10 21.97 13.94
CA PRO A 48 30.46 22.09 13.41
C PRO A 48 30.88 20.84 12.63
N ASP A 49 31.63 21.05 11.54
CA ASP A 49 32.20 19.98 10.70
C ASP A 49 33.62 19.57 11.16
N ASP A 50 33.87 19.63 12.48
CA ASP A 50 35.17 19.33 13.10
C ASP A 50 35.24 17.92 13.70
N GLY A 51 34.21 17.11 13.49
CA GLY A 51 34.09 15.75 14.02
C GLY A 51 33.65 15.69 15.48
N SER A 52 33.29 16.81 16.12
CA SER A 52 32.74 16.82 17.48
C SER A 52 31.33 16.22 17.59
N VAL A 53 30.61 16.13 16.46
CA VAL A 53 29.27 15.56 16.39
C VAL A 53 29.23 14.40 15.40
N ASN A 54 28.88 13.22 15.91
CA ASN A 54 28.54 12.05 15.12
C ASN A 54 27.06 12.10 14.69
N VAL A 55 26.80 12.08 13.40
CA VAL A 55 25.43 12.12 12.86
C VAL A 55 24.95 10.71 12.55
N ILE A 56 23.80 10.34 13.11
CA ILE A 56 23.12 9.07 12.86
C ILE A 56 21.68 9.30 12.37
N ALA A 57 21.07 8.27 11.80
CA ALA A 57 19.69 8.29 11.32
C ALA A 57 19.00 6.95 11.61
N GLU A 58 17.67 6.95 11.64
CA GLU A 58 16.80 5.78 11.87
C GLU A 58 15.93 5.46 10.62
N PRO A 59 16.53 5.18 9.44
CA PRO A 59 15.77 4.90 8.24
C PRO A 59 15.04 3.55 8.31
N GLY A 60 13.70 3.60 8.33
CA GLY A 60 12.84 2.41 8.19
C GLY A 60 12.38 2.20 6.76
N ARG A 61 11.25 2.84 6.41
CA ARG A 61 10.56 2.73 5.10
C ARG A 61 11.51 2.90 3.90
N PHE A 62 12.48 3.80 4.02
CA PHE A 62 13.53 4.02 3.03
C PHE A 62 14.20 2.73 2.53
N TYR A 63 14.55 1.82 3.43
CA TYR A 63 15.24 0.58 3.05
C TYR A 63 14.32 -0.52 2.52
N VAL A 64 13.07 -0.56 2.98
CA VAL A 64 12.25 -1.78 2.84
C VAL A 64 10.98 -1.61 2.01
N ALA A 65 10.56 -0.38 1.67
CA ALA A 65 9.27 -0.19 0.98
C ALA A 65 9.22 -0.92 -0.38
N SER A 66 10.29 -0.82 -1.19
CA SER A 66 10.35 -1.40 -2.53
C SER A 66 10.96 -2.80 -2.59
N SER A 67 11.42 -3.34 -1.45
CA SER A 67 12.07 -4.66 -1.43
C SER A 67 11.08 -5.83 -1.50
N HIS A 68 9.79 -5.58 -1.24
CA HIS A 68 8.76 -6.62 -1.22
C HIS A 68 7.67 -6.38 -2.27
N THR A 69 7.05 -7.49 -2.66
CA THR A 69 5.87 -7.53 -3.52
C THR A 69 4.88 -8.46 -2.86
N LEU A 70 3.65 -8.01 -2.65
CA LEU A 70 2.59 -8.86 -2.09
C LEU A 70 1.84 -9.58 -3.21
N ALA A 71 1.71 -10.90 -3.11
CA ALA A 71 0.82 -11.71 -3.94
C ALA A 71 -0.32 -12.27 -3.08
N VAL A 72 -1.55 -12.10 -3.54
CA VAL A 72 -2.78 -12.53 -2.84
C VAL A 72 -3.70 -13.26 -3.81
N ALA A 73 -4.37 -14.29 -3.30
CA ALA A 73 -5.33 -15.05 -4.09
C ALA A 73 -6.68 -14.32 -4.13
N VAL A 74 -7.34 -14.35 -5.28
CA VAL A 74 -8.75 -13.99 -5.37
C VAL A 74 -9.56 -15.18 -4.86
N ILE A 75 -10.29 -14.97 -3.76
CA ILE A 75 -11.11 -16.02 -3.11
C ILE A 75 -12.61 -15.87 -3.42
N GLY A 76 -13.01 -14.77 -4.06
CA GLY A 76 -14.39 -14.54 -4.45
C GLY A 76 -14.55 -13.38 -5.41
N ARG A 77 -15.61 -13.41 -6.21
CA ARG A 77 -15.95 -12.38 -7.20
C ARG A 77 -17.45 -12.12 -7.18
N ARG A 78 -17.84 -10.86 -7.34
CA ARG A 78 -19.24 -10.46 -7.48
C ARG A 78 -19.38 -9.42 -8.58
N LEU A 79 -20.23 -9.71 -9.56
CA LEU A 79 -20.67 -8.73 -10.55
C LEU A 79 -21.89 -7.99 -10.00
N THR A 80 -21.87 -6.67 -10.13
CA THR A 80 -22.97 -5.79 -9.77
C THR A 80 -23.24 -4.86 -10.94
N TYR A 81 -24.51 -4.64 -11.25
CA TYR A 81 -24.93 -3.77 -12.35
C TYR A 81 -25.57 -2.52 -11.77
N ASP A 82 -25.37 -1.39 -12.44
CA ASP A 82 -26.10 -0.17 -12.12
C ASP A 82 -27.61 -0.43 -12.31
N GLY A 83 -28.40 -0.23 -11.24
CA GLY A 83 -29.85 -0.47 -11.23
C GLY A 83 -30.35 -1.53 -10.24
N GLY A 84 -29.46 -2.21 -9.51
CA GLY A 84 -29.85 -3.24 -8.53
C GLY A 84 -30.02 -4.63 -9.15
N VAL A 85 -30.35 -5.62 -8.31
CA VAL A 85 -30.48 -7.03 -8.73
C VAL A 85 -31.82 -7.20 -9.45
N GLY A 86 -31.80 -7.17 -10.79
CA GLY A 86 -32.96 -7.61 -11.59
C GLY A 86 -33.20 -6.87 -12.91
N ASP A 87 -32.94 -5.56 -12.99
CA ASP A 87 -33.47 -4.72 -14.08
C ASP A 87 -32.40 -3.90 -14.83
N GLY A 88 -31.20 -4.46 -15.03
CA GLY A 88 -30.16 -3.80 -15.81
C GLY A 88 -30.51 -3.75 -17.31
N ALA A 89 -31.01 -2.61 -17.77
CA ALA A 89 -31.11 -2.32 -19.21
C ALA A 89 -29.71 -2.42 -19.88
N PRO A 90 -29.62 -2.90 -21.13
CA PRO A 90 -28.35 -3.03 -21.83
C PRO A 90 -27.69 -1.66 -21.97
N GLY A 91 -26.57 -1.45 -21.27
CA GLY A 91 -25.85 -0.18 -21.21
C GLY A 91 -25.50 0.30 -19.78
N SER A 92 -25.99 -0.37 -18.73
CA SER A 92 -25.64 -0.05 -17.35
C SER A 92 -24.25 -0.59 -16.98
N GLY A 93 -23.43 0.19 -16.28
CA GLY A 93 -22.04 -0.15 -15.96
C GLY A 93 -21.97 -1.39 -15.07
N ALA A 94 -21.21 -2.41 -15.51
CA ALA A 94 -20.94 -3.56 -14.67
C ALA A 94 -19.76 -3.25 -13.74
N HIS A 95 -20.00 -3.21 -12.44
CA HIS A 95 -19.01 -3.15 -11.39
C HIS A 95 -18.63 -4.56 -10.92
N GLN A 96 -17.35 -4.91 -10.98
CA GLN A 96 -16.82 -6.13 -10.40
C GLN A 96 -16.21 -5.84 -9.03
N ARG A 97 -16.62 -6.60 -8.01
CA ARG A 97 -15.98 -6.63 -6.70
C ARG A 97 -15.20 -7.92 -6.56
N VAL A 98 -13.98 -7.80 -6.06
CA VAL A 98 -13.04 -8.92 -5.88
C VAL A 98 -12.72 -9.03 -4.39
N PHE A 99 -12.80 -10.24 -3.86
CA PHE A 99 -12.45 -10.57 -2.48
C PHE A 99 -11.09 -11.27 -2.48
N LEU A 100 -10.19 -10.79 -1.63
CA LEU A 100 -8.80 -11.25 -1.57
C LEU A 100 -8.58 -12.08 -0.30
N SER A 101 -7.59 -12.97 -0.34
CA SER A 101 -7.19 -13.80 0.81
C SER A 101 -6.55 -13.01 1.97
N ASP A 102 -6.23 -11.74 1.76
CA ASP A 102 -5.66 -10.83 2.76
C ASP A 102 -6.39 -9.47 2.70
N GLY A 103 -6.29 -8.66 3.74
CA GLY A 103 -7.05 -7.42 3.88
C GLY A 103 -6.49 -6.47 4.95
N LEU A 104 -7.37 -5.61 5.46
CA LEU A 104 -7.01 -4.53 6.38
C LEU A 104 -6.37 -5.02 7.69
N TYR A 105 -6.78 -6.18 8.18
CA TYR A 105 -6.24 -6.78 9.41
C TYR A 105 -4.94 -7.56 9.19
N GLY A 106 -4.42 -7.58 7.97
CA GLY A 106 -3.14 -8.19 7.60
C GLY A 106 -2.24 -7.18 6.90
N THR A 107 -1.79 -7.50 5.68
CA THR A 107 -0.79 -6.68 4.99
C THR A 107 -1.32 -5.30 4.57
N PHE A 108 -2.63 -5.17 4.33
CA PHE A 108 -3.24 -3.90 3.90
C PHE A 108 -3.60 -2.96 5.06
N ASN A 109 -3.09 -3.20 6.29
CA ASN A 109 -3.22 -2.25 7.40
C ASN A 109 -2.65 -0.86 7.03
N CYS A 110 -1.63 -0.84 6.16
CA CYS A 110 -0.99 0.37 5.66
C CYS A 110 -1.96 1.32 4.91
N LEU A 111 -3.08 0.82 4.41
CA LEU A 111 -4.11 1.68 3.79
C LEU A 111 -4.76 2.61 4.82
N MET A 112 -4.95 2.14 6.07
CA MET A 112 -5.55 2.93 7.13
C MET A 112 -4.52 3.71 7.94
N TYR A 113 -3.41 3.08 8.32
CA TYR A 113 -2.44 3.65 9.27
C TYR A 113 -1.30 4.42 8.61
N ASP A 114 -0.91 4.04 7.38
CA ASP A 114 0.20 4.67 6.65
C ASP A 114 -0.28 5.55 5.49
N HIS A 115 -1.60 5.64 5.26
CA HIS A 115 -2.22 6.30 4.10
C HIS A 115 -1.64 5.83 2.75
N ALA A 116 -1.23 4.55 2.68
CA ALA A 116 -0.70 3.96 1.47
C ALA A 116 -1.78 3.84 0.38
N SER A 117 -1.36 3.85 -0.88
CA SER A 117 -2.22 3.53 -2.02
C SER A 117 -1.73 2.23 -2.64
N ALA A 118 -2.57 1.19 -2.61
CA ALA A 118 -2.24 -0.09 -3.22
C ALA A 118 -2.68 -0.11 -4.69
N HIS A 119 -1.79 -0.57 -5.56
CA HIS A 119 -2.07 -0.72 -7.00
C HIS A 119 -2.10 -2.20 -7.38
N PRO A 120 -3.31 -2.81 -7.45
CA PRO A 120 -3.43 -4.23 -7.81
C PRO A 120 -3.13 -4.46 -9.29
N ARG A 121 -2.43 -5.55 -9.58
CA ARG A 121 -2.13 -6.06 -10.93
C ARG A 121 -2.38 -7.55 -10.96
N VAL A 122 -3.01 -8.06 -12.01
CA VAL A 122 -3.18 -9.51 -12.17
C VAL A 122 -1.81 -10.15 -12.42
N LEU A 123 -1.46 -11.18 -11.65
CA LEU A 123 -0.21 -11.94 -11.79
C LEU A 123 -0.36 -13.14 -12.70
N MET A 124 -1.43 -13.91 -12.48
CA MET A 124 -1.75 -15.11 -13.23
C MET A 124 -3.25 -15.10 -13.47
N GLN A 125 -3.63 -15.29 -14.73
CA GLN A 125 -5.00 -15.58 -15.10
C GLN A 125 -5.15 -17.09 -15.21
N ALA A 126 -6.16 -17.63 -14.55
CA ALA A 126 -6.58 -18.99 -14.81
C ALA A 126 -7.08 -19.11 -16.27
N PRO A 127 -6.84 -20.25 -16.93
CA PRO A 127 -7.50 -20.52 -18.20
C PRO A 127 -9.02 -20.47 -17.99
N ALA A 128 -9.72 -19.75 -18.86
CA ALA A 128 -11.18 -19.65 -18.79
C ALA A 128 -11.79 -21.06 -18.72
N PRO A 129 -12.75 -21.31 -17.81
CA PRO A 129 -13.33 -22.63 -17.68
C PRO A 129 -14.02 -23.01 -19.01
N PRO A 130 -13.91 -24.27 -19.45
CA PRO A 130 -14.39 -24.70 -20.77
C PRO A 130 -15.91 -24.82 -20.83
N MET A 131 -16.71 -23.86 -20.33
CA MET A 131 -18.16 -23.81 -20.50
C MET A 131 -18.72 -22.37 -20.45
N ALA A 132 -18.35 -21.55 -21.44
CA ALA A 132 -19.14 -20.37 -21.83
C ALA A 132 -19.69 -20.53 -23.26
N ARG A 133 -20.13 -21.74 -23.62
CA ARG A 133 -20.73 -22.02 -24.93
C ARG A 133 -22.23 -22.27 -24.77
N ALA A 134 -23.00 -21.20 -25.04
CA ALA A 134 -24.41 -21.17 -25.42
C ALA A 134 -25.44 -21.81 -24.48
N LEU A 135 -26.05 -20.99 -23.62
CA LEU A 135 -27.48 -21.15 -23.29
C LEU A 135 -28.28 -20.25 -24.22
N SER A 136 -28.39 -20.62 -25.49
CA SER A 136 -29.36 -20.06 -26.42
C SER A 136 -30.43 -21.10 -26.72
N SER A 137 -31.35 -21.34 -25.77
CA SER A 137 -32.75 -21.73 -26.03
C SER A 137 -33.45 -22.22 -24.74
N ALA A 138 -34.36 -21.42 -24.17
CA ALA A 138 -35.63 -21.88 -23.55
C ALA A 138 -36.45 -20.68 -23.00
N PRO A 139 -37.80 -20.80 -22.91
CA PRO A 139 -38.74 -19.71 -23.12
C PRO A 139 -39.17 -18.93 -21.87
N ALA A 140 -39.90 -17.83 -22.10
CA ALA A 140 -40.42 -16.90 -21.12
C ALA A 140 -41.36 -17.55 -20.08
N GLY A 141 -41.09 -17.26 -18.80
CA GLY A 141 -42.05 -17.39 -17.70
C GLY A 141 -41.77 -18.54 -16.71
N ALA A 142 -40.86 -18.32 -15.76
CA ALA A 142 -40.91 -18.93 -14.43
C ALA A 142 -39.99 -18.15 -13.48
N ALA A 143 -40.55 -17.63 -12.38
CA ALA A 143 -39.80 -16.99 -11.31
C ALA A 143 -38.94 -18.02 -10.56
N ALA A 144 -37.64 -17.76 -10.46
CA ALA A 144 -36.72 -18.43 -9.54
C ALA A 144 -35.78 -17.37 -8.96
N ALA A 145 -36.28 -16.67 -7.94
CA ALA A 145 -35.43 -15.91 -7.03
C ALA A 145 -34.95 -16.87 -5.94
N ASP A 146 -33.84 -17.56 -6.18
CA ASP A 146 -32.78 -17.86 -5.21
C ASP A 146 -31.67 -18.68 -5.89
N ALA A 147 -30.45 -18.58 -5.35
CA ALA A 147 -29.31 -19.45 -5.67
C ALA A 147 -28.65 -19.32 -7.06
N ALA A 148 -28.12 -18.14 -7.37
CA ALA A 148 -26.94 -18.04 -8.23
C ALA A 148 -25.85 -17.22 -7.51
N ALA A 149 -25.43 -17.69 -6.33
CA ALA A 149 -24.12 -17.34 -5.81
C ALA A 149 -23.11 -17.87 -6.85
N ALA A 150 -22.62 -16.96 -7.68
CA ALA A 150 -21.77 -17.25 -8.81
C ALA A 150 -20.64 -18.20 -8.39
N GLU A 151 -20.61 -19.34 -9.07
CA GLU A 151 -19.58 -20.36 -8.99
C GLU A 151 -18.20 -19.69 -9.01
N ALA A 152 -17.52 -19.73 -7.87
CA ALA A 152 -16.22 -19.10 -7.68
C ALA A 152 -15.18 -19.94 -8.41
N ASP A 153 -14.94 -19.65 -9.68
CA ASP A 153 -13.69 -20.04 -10.33
C ASP A 153 -12.58 -19.09 -9.85
N ALA A 154 -12.12 -19.37 -8.64
CA ALA A 154 -11.14 -18.61 -7.87
C ALA A 154 -9.73 -19.11 -8.19
N ALA A 155 -9.23 -18.80 -9.38
CA ALA A 155 -7.86 -19.17 -9.78
C ALA A 155 -7.02 -18.00 -10.31
N ASP A 156 -7.43 -16.76 -10.00
CA ASP A 156 -6.64 -15.57 -10.31
C ASP A 156 -5.85 -15.10 -9.08
N VAL A 157 -4.56 -14.86 -9.26
CA VAL A 157 -3.68 -14.27 -8.24
C VAL A 157 -3.44 -12.81 -8.61
N ALA A 158 -3.62 -11.91 -7.66
CA ALA A 158 -3.30 -10.50 -7.82
C ALA A 158 -1.99 -10.17 -7.06
N LYS A 159 -1.15 -9.37 -7.70
CA LYS A 159 -0.04 -8.65 -7.08
C LYS A 159 -0.53 -7.29 -6.62
N ALA A 160 -0.28 -6.94 -5.38
CA ALA A 160 -0.34 -5.56 -4.95
C ALA A 160 1.09 -5.02 -4.84
N VAL A 161 1.32 -3.85 -5.43
CA VAL A 161 2.47 -3.01 -5.09
C VAL A 161 1.92 -1.94 -4.15
N CYS A 162 2.47 -1.90 -2.95
CA CYS A 162 2.25 -0.85 -1.95
C CYS A 162 3.49 0.04 -1.88
#